data_AF-A0A022QH87-F1
#
_entry.id   AF-A0A022QH87-F1
#
_cell.length_a   1.000
_cell.length_b   1.000
_cell.length_c   1.000
_cell.angle_alpha   90.00
_cell.angle_beta   90.00
_cell.angle_gamma   90.00
#
_symmetry.space_group_name_H-M   'P 1'
#
loop_
_entity.id
_entity.type
_entity.pdbx_description
1 polymer ?
#
loop_
_entity_poly.entity_id
_entity_poly.type
_entity_poly.pdbx_seq_one_letter_code
_entity_poly.pdbx_strand_id
1 'polypeptide(L)'
;MALRLSSVVSSTVVRRRLPLVGAFCVLSFGLSNLCSICLPSHTGFAQSLPSVLLLRSRFSAQTRKNAHTIRMETDKTTVPSIVVYVTVPNKEAGKKLAESIVKERLAACVNRVPGVESVYEWKGEIQTDSEELLIIKTRESLLEALTQHVKANHEYEVPEVIALPITGGNSQYLEWIKNSTKD
;
A
#
# COMPACT_ATOMS: atom_id res chain seq x y z
N MET A 1 47.41 -18.43 -38.09
CA MET A 1 47.38 -17.99 -36.69
C MET A 1 47.60 -16.49 -36.67
N ALA A 2 46.65 -15.75 -36.07
CA ALA A 2 46.64 -14.31 -35.81
C ALA A 2 46.54 -13.32 -37.00
N LEU A 3 45.29 -12.95 -37.32
CA LEU A 3 44.92 -11.64 -37.87
C LEU A 3 44.96 -10.60 -36.73
N ARG A 4 45.53 -9.41 -36.97
CA ARG A 4 45.26 -8.20 -36.17
C ARG A 4 44.89 -7.06 -37.09
N LEU A 5 43.63 -6.65 -36.97
CA LEU A 5 42.98 -5.55 -37.66
C LEU A 5 43.24 -4.22 -36.96
N SER A 6 43.21 -3.21 -37.81
CA SER A 6 43.46 -1.78 -37.66
C SER A 6 42.68 -1.09 -36.53
N SER A 7 43.36 -0.09 -35.97
CA SER A 7 42.79 0.99 -35.16
C SER A 7 41.90 1.92 -35.99
N VAL A 8 40.68 2.16 -35.52
CA VAL A 8 39.88 3.32 -35.93
C VAL A 8 39.30 3.95 -34.67
N VAL A 9 39.83 5.12 -34.34
CA VAL A 9 39.31 6.05 -33.34
C VAL A 9 38.09 6.73 -33.95
N SER A 10 36.92 6.57 -33.34
CA SER A 10 35.69 7.27 -33.71
C SER A 10 35.37 8.32 -32.66
N SER A 11 35.52 9.59 -33.03
CA SER A 11 35.12 10.75 -32.25
C SER A 11 33.63 11.02 -32.46
N THR A 12 32.84 10.91 -31.39
CA THR A 12 31.44 11.37 -31.40
C THR A 12 31.31 12.64 -30.57
N VAL A 13 30.98 13.71 -31.28
CA VAL A 13 30.73 15.05 -30.77
C VAL A 13 29.41 15.06 -30.00
N VAL A 14 29.51 15.39 -28.71
CA VAL A 14 28.40 15.65 -27.80
C VAL A 14 27.71 16.96 -28.21
N ARG A 15 26.44 16.89 -28.64
CA ARG A 15 25.56 18.08 -28.72
C ARG A 15 24.49 17.98 -27.63
N ARG A 16 24.70 18.72 -26.54
CA ARG A 16 23.72 18.97 -25.48
C ARG A 16 22.62 19.89 -26.03
N ARG A 17 21.35 19.48 -25.92
CA ARG A 17 20.20 20.38 -26.05
C ARG A 17 19.60 20.59 -24.65
N LEU A 18 19.64 21.82 -24.16
CA LEU A 18 18.87 22.28 -23.00
C LEU A 18 17.38 22.39 -23.36
N PRO A 19 16.44 22.09 -22.46
CA PRO A 19 15.11 22.66 -22.51
C PRO A 19 15.00 23.92 -21.62
N LEU A 20 14.32 24.91 -22.18
CA LEU A 20 14.04 26.21 -21.60
C LEU A 20 13.01 26.15 -20.46
N VAL A 21 13.23 27.08 -19.52
CA VAL A 21 12.36 27.54 -18.43
C VAL A 21 10.98 27.98 -18.95
N GLY A 22 9.92 27.67 -18.20
CA GLY A 22 8.57 28.17 -18.46
C GLY A 22 7.60 27.91 -17.31
N ALA A 23 7.80 28.57 -16.17
CA ALA A 23 6.85 28.63 -15.07
C ALA A 23 5.89 29.82 -15.27
N PHE A 24 4.58 29.57 -15.27
CA PHE A 24 3.55 30.60 -15.07
C PHE A 24 2.55 30.08 -14.03
N CYS A 25 2.69 30.56 -12.81
CA CYS A 25 1.76 30.35 -11.71
C CYS A 25 1.04 31.68 -11.47
N VAL A 26 -0.27 31.74 -11.69
CA VAL A 26 -1.08 32.92 -11.37
C VAL A 26 -1.79 32.66 -10.05
N LEU A 27 -1.39 33.43 -9.05
CA LEU A 27 -2.03 33.56 -7.75
C LEU A 27 -3.35 34.33 -7.91
N SER A 28 -4.39 33.93 -7.18
CA SER A 28 -5.46 34.83 -6.79
C SER A 28 -5.92 34.50 -5.38
N PHE A 29 -5.53 35.39 -4.48
CA PHE A 29 -5.99 35.52 -3.10
C PHE A 29 -7.46 35.95 -3.06
N GLY A 30 -8.21 35.42 -2.09
CA GLY A 30 -9.54 35.91 -1.73
C GLY A 30 -9.77 35.77 -0.22
N LEU A 31 -9.65 36.90 0.48
CA LEU A 31 -9.81 37.06 1.93
C LEU A 31 -11.29 37.04 2.37
N SER A 32 -11.51 36.35 3.50
CA SER A 32 -12.18 36.82 4.74
C SER A 32 -13.69 37.14 4.83
N ASN A 33 -14.18 36.80 6.05
CA ASN A 33 -15.23 37.46 6.86
C ASN A 33 -16.70 37.09 6.55
N LEU A 34 -17.62 36.77 7.48
CA LEU A 34 -17.83 37.09 8.91
C LEU A 34 -18.89 36.14 9.54
N CYS A 35 -18.83 35.98 10.87
CA CYS A 35 -19.93 35.98 11.87
C CYS A 35 -21.30 35.30 11.52
N SER A 36 -21.88 34.40 12.32
CA SER A 36 -22.38 34.70 13.68
C SER A 36 -22.87 33.42 14.40
N ILE A 37 -22.69 33.43 15.71
CA ILE A 37 -23.28 32.57 16.73
C ILE A 37 -24.78 32.90 16.87
N CYS A 38 -25.65 31.90 17.07
CA CYS A 38 -26.89 32.00 17.87
C CYS A 38 -27.47 30.59 18.16
N LEU A 39 -27.50 30.21 19.44
CA LEU A 39 -28.37 29.17 20.06
C LEU A 39 -29.45 29.92 20.89
N PRO A 40 -30.43 29.26 21.53
CA PRO A 40 -31.50 28.39 21.04
C PRO A 40 -32.88 28.85 21.60
N SER A 41 -33.92 27.99 21.49
CA SER A 41 -35.00 27.73 22.48
C SER A 41 -36.48 27.99 22.08
N HIS A 42 -37.32 27.08 22.62
CA HIS A 42 -38.79 27.08 22.83
C HIS A 42 -39.72 26.79 21.63
N THR A 43 -40.84 26.04 21.69
CA THR A 43 -41.50 25.03 22.58
C THR A 43 -42.81 24.61 21.88
N GLY A 44 -43.37 23.43 22.16
CA GLY A 44 -44.77 23.03 21.87
C GLY A 44 -44.91 21.54 21.52
N PHE A 45 -45.30 20.59 22.38
CA PHE A 45 -46.53 20.31 23.16
C PHE A 45 -47.63 19.53 22.41
N ALA A 46 -47.87 18.27 22.84
CA ALA A 46 -49.11 17.46 22.91
C ALA A 46 -48.73 15.95 22.94
N GLN A 47 -48.81 15.19 24.04
CA GLN A 47 -49.98 14.53 24.69
C GLN A 47 -50.83 13.70 23.69
N SER A 48 -51.24 12.43 23.86
CA SER A 48 -51.18 11.39 24.91
C SER A 48 -51.89 10.10 24.37
N LEU A 49 -51.34 8.90 24.64
CA LEU A 49 -51.90 7.52 24.96
C LEU A 49 -53.39 7.13 24.69
N PRO A 50 -53.87 5.85 24.86
CA PRO A 50 -53.23 4.51 24.92
C PRO A 50 -53.95 3.36 24.12
N SER A 51 -53.28 2.19 24.04
CA SER A 51 -53.70 0.76 24.20
C SER A 51 -55.21 0.37 24.11
N VAL A 52 -55.71 -0.76 23.55
CA VAL A 52 -55.37 -2.21 23.56
C VAL A 52 -56.35 -2.92 22.57
N LEU A 53 -55.96 -4.06 21.96
CA LEU A 53 -56.71 -5.36 21.83
C LEU A 53 -56.24 -6.14 20.58
N LEU A 54 -55.46 -7.22 20.77
CA LEU A 54 -55.91 -8.62 20.92
C LEU A 54 -56.14 -9.32 19.56
N LEU A 55 -55.11 -10.03 19.07
CA LEU A 55 -55.35 -11.32 18.43
C LEU A 55 -54.25 -12.32 18.77
N ARG A 56 -54.60 -13.17 19.72
CA ARG A 56 -53.84 -14.30 20.23
C ARG A 56 -53.95 -15.45 19.22
N SER A 57 -52.99 -15.57 18.31
CA SER A 57 -52.86 -16.78 17.50
C SER A 57 -52.03 -17.81 18.26
N ARG A 58 -52.70 -18.89 18.68
CA ARG A 58 -52.05 -20.11 19.20
C ARG A 58 -51.45 -20.85 18.01
N PHE A 59 -50.13 -20.81 17.85
CA PHE A 59 -49.43 -21.83 17.08
C PHE A 59 -48.63 -22.73 18.00
N SER A 60 -48.91 -24.01 17.84
CA SER A 60 -48.40 -25.14 18.57
C SER A 60 -46.88 -25.12 18.69
N ALA A 61 -46.40 -25.57 19.85
CA ALA A 61 -45.02 -25.97 20.06
C ALA A 61 -44.59 -26.97 18.97
N GLN A 62 -43.59 -26.58 18.19
CA GLN A 62 -42.77 -27.52 17.44
C GLN A 62 -41.31 -27.20 17.75
N THR A 63 -40.76 -28.01 18.65
CA THR A 63 -39.35 -28.06 19.03
C THR A 63 -38.52 -28.38 17.78
N ARG A 64 -38.11 -27.37 17.01
CA ARG A 64 -37.00 -27.51 16.05
C ARG A 64 -35.69 -27.22 16.78
N LYS A 65 -35.13 -28.28 17.34
CA LYS A 65 -33.68 -28.38 17.58
C LYS A 65 -33.00 -28.25 16.22
N ASN A 66 -32.51 -27.06 15.92
CA ASN A 66 -31.28 -26.79 15.18
C ASN A 66 -31.09 -25.26 15.15
N ALA A 67 -30.93 -24.69 16.35
CA ALA A 67 -30.02 -23.57 16.46
C ALA A 67 -28.63 -24.17 16.27
N HIS A 68 -28.23 -24.32 15.00
CA HIS A 68 -26.82 -24.39 14.70
C HIS A 68 -26.31 -23.03 15.14
N THR A 69 -25.78 -22.96 16.36
CA THR A 69 -24.85 -21.91 16.73
C THR A 69 -23.82 -21.93 15.62
N ILE A 70 -23.92 -20.98 14.69
CA ILE A 70 -22.79 -20.61 13.86
C ILE A 70 -21.81 -20.06 14.88
N ARG A 71 -21.05 -20.97 15.50
CA ARG A 71 -19.73 -20.63 15.98
C ARG A 71 -19.09 -20.07 14.72
N MET A 72 -18.88 -18.75 14.68
CA MET A 72 -17.79 -18.23 13.88
C MET A 72 -16.56 -18.94 14.42
N GLU A 73 -16.25 -20.07 13.81
CA GLU A 73 -14.94 -20.65 13.84
C GLU A 73 -14.10 -19.57 13.18
N THR A 74 -13.49 -18.72 14.02
CA THR A 74 -12.44 -17.79 13.60
C THR A 74 -11.41 -18.65 12.91
N ASP A 75 -11.53 -18.69 11.60
CA ASP A 75 -10.79 -19.55 10.70
C ASP A 75 -9.32 -19.27 10.93
N LYS A 76 -8.64 -20.19 11.61
CA LYS A 76 -7.25 -20.08 12.09
C LYS A 76 -6.26 -20.20 10.91
N THR A 77 -6.71 -19.82 9.73
CA THR A 77 -6.14 -20.15 8.43
C THR A 77 -5.37 -18.97 7.87
N THR A 78 -5.63 -17.74 8.31
CA THR A 78 -4.88 -16.54 7.94
C THR A 78 -3.87 -16.13 9.03
N VAL A 79 -2.93 -15.26 8.68
CA VAL A 79 -1.93 -14.66 9.59
C VAL A 79 -1.90 -13.15 9.40
N PRO A 80 -1.50 -12.36 10.41
CA PRO A 80 -1.27 -10.92 10.24
C PRO A 80 -0.34 -10.66 9.06
N SER A 81 -0.81 -9.84 8.14
CA SER A 81 -0.16 -9.60 6.85
C SER A 81 0.00 -8.10 6.62
N ILE A 82 1.02 -7.74 5.86
CA ILE A 82 1.42 -6.37 5.59
C ILE A 82 1.70 -6.17 4.10
N VAL A 83 1.52 -4.92 3.65
CA VAL A 83 2.07 -4.43 2.40
C VAL A 83 3.33 -3.64 2.73
N VAL A 84 4.45 -3.96 2.08
CA VAL A 84 5.72 -3.27 2.26
C VAL A 84 6.06 -2.49 0.99
N TYR A 85 6.43 -1.22 1.15
CA TYR A 85 6.94 -0.36 0.10
C TYR A 85 8.46 -0.31 0.17
N VAL A 86 9.08 -0.44 -0.99
CA VAL A 86 10.53 -0.32 -1.20
C VAL A 86 10.74 0.37 -2.55
N THR A 87 11.47 1.48 -2.59
CA THR A 87 11.93 2.06 -3.86
C THR A 87 13.27 1.48 -4.28
N VAL A 88 13.54 1.45 -5.59
CA VAL A 88 14.78 0.94 -6.17
C VAL A 88 15.24 1.85 -7.33
N PRO A 89 16.55 1.99 -7.57
CA PRO A 89 17.09 2.97 -8.52
C PRO A 89 16.78 2.68 -9.99
N ASN A 90 16.46 1.43 -10.34
CA ASN A 90 16.24 1.05 -11.74
C ASN A 90 15.47 -0.27 -11.89
N LYS A 91 15.07 -0.54 -13.14
CA LYS A 91 14.28 -1.70 -13.55
C LYS A 91 14.97 -3.03 -13.28
N GLU A 92 16.28 -3.10 -13.50
CA GLU A 92 17.07 -4.31 -13.32
C GLU A 92 17.20 -4.66 -11.83
N ALA A 93 17.48 -3.66 -10.99
CA ALA A 93 17.51 -3.79 -9.53
C ALA A 93 16.14 -4.24 -8.99
N GLY A 94 15.05 -3.59 -9.41
CA GLY A 94 13.69 -3.97 -9.01
C GLY A 94 13.30 -5.38 -9.40
N LYS A 95 13.69 -5.82 -10.61
CA LYS A 95 13.47 -7.20 -11.05
C LYS A 95 14.22 -8.20 -10.17
N LYS A 96 15.53 -7.98 -10.00
CA LYS A 96 16.41 -8.88 -9.23
C LYS A 96 15.97 -8.99 -7.77
N LEU A 97 15.61 -7.87 -7.14
CA LEU A 97 15.18 -7.82 -5.75
C LEU A 97 13.80 -8.49 -5.57
N ALA A 98 12.85 -8.22 -6.46
CA ALA A 98 11.55 -8.89 -6.43
C ALA A 98 11.67 -10.42 -6.58
N GLU A 99 12.49 -10.88 -7.52
CA GLU A 99 12.72 -12.32 -7.74
C GLU A 99 13.39 -12.98 -6.53
N SER A 100 14.39 -12.34 -5.91
CA SER A 100 15.07 -12.91 -4.74
C SER A 100 14.15 -12.98 -3.51
N ILE A 101 13.37 -11.94 -3.24
CA ILE A 101 12.40 -11.90 -2.13
C ILE A 101 11.41 -13.06 -2.22
N VAL A 102 10.83 -13.31 -3.40
CA VAL A 102 9.86 -14.39 -3.59
C VAL A 102 10.56 -15.75 -3.54
N LYS A 103 11.74 -15.89 -4.16
CA LYS A 103 12.52 -17.13 -4.15
C LYS A 103 12.89 -17.57 -2.72
N GLU A 104 13.22 -16.62 -1.86
CA GLU A 104 13.54 -16.85 -0.45
C GLU A 104 12.29 -16.97 0.45
N ARG A 105 11.10 -16.92 -0.14
CA ARG A 105 9.79 -17.00 0.53
C ARG A 105 9.64 -15.94 1.64
N LEU A 106 10.27 -14.78 1.44
CA LEU A 106 10.15 -13.61 2.32
C LEU A 106 8.88 -12.80 2.02
N ALA A 107 8.26 -13.01 0.86
CA ALA A 107 6.97 -12.47 0.49
C ALA A 107 6.25 -13.41 -0.47
N ALA A 108 4.91 -13.31 -0.51
CA ALA A 108 4.10 -14.12 -1.41
C ALA A 108 4.11 -13.54 -2.83
N CYS A 109 4.06 -12.21 -2.97
CA CYS A 109 4.24 -11.54 -4.25
C CYS A 109 4.81 -10.12 -4.11
N VAL A 110 5.29 -9.61 -5.25
CA VAL A 110 5.79 -8.25 -5.41
C VAL A 110 5.21 -7.67 -6.69
N ASN A 111 4.52 -6.52 -6.61
CA ASN A 111 4.20 -5.73 -7.80
C ASN A 111 5.31 -4.70 -8.00
N ARG A 112 5.62 -4.39 -9.25
CA ARG A 112 6.60 -3.37 -9.63
C ARG A 112 5.89 -2.25 -10.37
N VAL A 113 6.04 -1.02 -9.88
CA VAL A 113 5.48 0.19 -10.49
C VAL A 113 6.65 0.99 -11.08
N PRO A 114 6.82 0.98 -12.41
CA PRO A 114 7.91 1.70 -13.06
C PRO A 114 7.60 3.19 -13.21
N GLY A 115 8.65 4.00 -13.40
CA GLY A 115 8.52 5.42 -13.73
C GLY A 115 8.07 6.28 -12.56
N VAL A 116 8.46 5.90 -11.34
CA VAL A 116 8.26 6.73 -10.14
C VAL A 116 9.33 7.81 -10.13
N GLU A 117 8.93 9.03 -9.77
CA GLU A 117 9.85 10.13 -9.52
C GLU A 117 9.84 10.43 -8.01
N SER A 118 10.99 10.25 -7.38
CA SER A 118 11.17 10.47 -5.94
C SER A 118 11.81 11.82 -5.70
N VAL A 119 11.16 12.66 -4.90
CA VAL A 119 11.61 14.01 -4.56
C VAL A 119 11.90 14.08 -3.07
N TYR A 120 13.12 14.45 -2.70
CA TYR A 120 13.59 14.47 -1.32
C TYR A 120 14.67 15.54 -1.11
N GLU A 121 14.95 15.92 0.14
CA GLU A 121 16.05 16.84 0.46
C GLU A 121 17.30 16.04 0.85
N TRP A 122 18.43 16.36 0.22
CA TRP A 122 19.73 15.81 0.59
C TRP A 122 20.81 16.88 0.54
N LYS A 123 21.59 16.99 1.62
CA LYS A 123 22.66 17.99 1.79
C LYS A 123 22.19 19.44 1.52
N GLY A 124 20.95 19.76 1.90
CA GLY A 124 20.37 21.09 1.76
C GLY A 124 19.84 21.42 0.37
N GLU A 125 19.79 20.45 -0.54
CA GLU A 125 19.26 20.61 -1.89
C GLU A 125 18.12 19.62 -2.15
N ILE A 126 17.09 20.06 -2.89
CA ILE A 126 16.04 19.17 -3.36
C ILE A 126 16.60 18.34 -4.51
N GLN A 127 16.57 17.03 -4.31
CA GLN A 127 16.94 16.02 -5.30
C GLN A 127 15.70 15.43 -5.95
N THR A 128 15.89 14.88 -7.14
CA THR A 128 14.84 14.18 -7.88
C THR A 128 15.46 13.02 -8.62
N ASP A 129 15.03 11.81 -8.28
CA ASP A 129 15.53 10.58 -8.87
C ASP A 129 14.40 9.78 -9.52
N SER A 130 14.71 9.14 -10.65
CA SER A 130 13.81 8.17 -11.29
C SER A 130 14.01 6.81 -10.65
N GLU A 131 12.93 6.21 -10.18
CA GLU A 131 12.92 4.94 -9.45
C GLU A 131 11.81 3.99 -9.93
N GLU A 132 11.81 2.77 -9.39
CA GLU A 132 10.61 1.93 -9.35
C GLU A 132 10.15 1.73 -7.91
N LEU A 133 8.83 1.63 -7.71
CA LEU A 133 8.25 1.24 -6.42
C LEU A 133 7.91 -0.26 -6.43
N LEU A 134 8.40 -0.97 -5.43
CA LEU A 134 8.02 -2.35 -5.11
C LEU A 134 6.88 -2.36 -4.09
N ILE A 135 5.80 -3.07 -4.40
CA ILE A 135 4.65 -3.29 -3.50
C ILE A 135 4.60 -4.77 -3.14
N ILE A 136 5.16 -5.09 -1.98
CA ILE A 136 5.46 -6.44 -1.50
C ILE A 136 4.35 -6.89 -0.53
N LYS A 137 3.78 -8.08 -0.69
CA LYS A 137 2.74 -8.63 0.21
C LYS A 137 3.33 -9.79 0.98
N THR A 138 3.40 -9.66 2.30
CA THR A 138 4.02 -10.67 3.17
C THR A 138 3.34 -10.74 4.54
N ARG A 139 3.82 -11.65 5.39
CA ARG A 139 3.44 -11.74 6.80
C ARG A 139 4.11 -10.63 7.59
N GLU A 140 3.42 -10.14 8.61
CA GLU A 140 4.00 -9.16 9.54
C GLU A 140 5.26 -9.70 10.24
N SER A 141 5.28 -10.98 10.60
CA SER A 141 6.41 -11.65 11.24
C SER A 141 7.69 -11.67 10.40
N LEU A 142 7.59 -11.45 9.09
CA LEU A 142 8.72 -11.48 8.16
C LEU A 142 9.31 -10.10 7.88
N LEU A 143 8.75 -9.03 8.46
CA LEU A 143 9.20 -7.66 8.18
C LEU A 143 10.70 -7.47 8.45
N GLU A 144 11.21 -7.96 9.58
CA GLU A 144 12.64 -7.82 9.91
C GLU A 144 13.51 -8.59 8.91
N ALA A 145 13.17 -9.85 8.64
CA ALA A 145 13.92 -10.68 7.68
C ALA A 145 13.90 -10.08 6.26
N LEU A 146 12.75 -9.57 5.83
CA LEU A 146 12.60 -8.86 4.56
C LEU A 146 13.46 -7.58 4.53
N THR A 147 13.46 -6.80 5.60
CA THR A 147 14.24 -5.56 5.71
C THR A 147 15.73 -5.84 5.63
N GLN A 148 16.22 -6.88 6.32
CA GLN A 148 17.63 -7.29 6.25
C GLN A 148 17.99 -7.80 4.86
N HIS A 149 17.11 -8.55 4.21
CA HIS A 149 17.31 -9.01 2.84
C HIS A 149 17.39 -7.84 1.85
N VAL A 150 16.51 -6.85 1.98
CA VAL A 150 16.56 -5.63 1.17
C VAL A 150 17.90 -4.94 1.38
N LYS A 151 18.28 -4.64 2.63
CA LYS A 151 19.58 -3.98 2.94
C LYS A 151 20.79 -4.71 2.34
N ALA A 152 20.81 -6.04 2.40
CA ALA A 152 21.91 -6.83 1.86
C ALA A 152 21.98 -6.83 0.32
N ASN A 153 20.89 -6.49 -0.36
CA ASN A 153 20.75 -6.58 -1.81
C ASN A 153 20.36 -5.24 -2.47
N HIS A 154 20.49 -4.12 -1.75
CA HIS A 154 20.14 -2.79 -2.23
C HIS A 154 21.40 -1.95 -2.50
N GLU A 155 21.30 -1.04 -3.48
CA GLU A 155 22.39 -0.13 -3.85
C GLU A 155 22.55 1.01 -2.84
N TYR A 156 21.44 1.54 -2.33
CA TYR A 156 21.44 2.58 -1.30
C TYR A 156 21.88 2.06 0.07
N GLU A 157 22.62 2.90 0.79
CA GLU A 157 23.06 2.63 2.16
C GLU A 157 21.87 2.53 3.14
N VAL A 158 20.85 3.38 2.93
CA VAL A 158 19.63 3.41 3.73
C VAL A 158 18.42 3.28 2.78
N PRO A 159 18.05 2.05 2.38
CA PRO A 159 16.90 1.85 1.50
C PRO A 159 15.59 2.14 2.22
N GLU A 160 14.61 2.69 1.49
CA GLU A 160 13.23 2.79 1.99
C GLU A 160 12.65 1.38 2.19
N VAL A 161 12.17 1.08 3.40
CA VAL A 161 11.39 -0.11 3.71
C VAL A 161 10.34 0.27 4.76
N ILE A 162 9.09 0.45 4.32
CA ILE A 162 7.98 0.82 5.22
C ILE A 162 6.81 -0.15 5.05
N ALA A 163 6.10 -0.43 6.14
CA ALA A 163 5.03 -1.42 6.17
C ALA A 163 3.67 -0.79 6.51
N LEU A 164 2.63 -1.29 5.83
CA LEU A 164 1.23 -0.92 6.02
C LEU A 164 0.42 -2.17 6.38
N PRO A 165 -0.43 -2.15 7.42
CA PRO A 165 -1.21 -3.32 7.83
C PRO A 165 -2.30 -3.66 6.82
N ILE A 166 -2.47 -4.96 6.54
CA ILE A 166 -3.63 -5.48 5.80
C ILE A 166 -4.72 -5.82 6.82
N THR A 167 -5.82 -5.07 6.82
CA THR A 167 -6.92 -5.21 7.78
C THR A 167 -8.05 -6.13 7.31
N GLY A 168 -7.99 -6.63 6.07
CA GLY A 168 -8.98 -7.53 5.49
C GLY A 168 -8.71 -7.80 4.01
N GLY A 169 -9.62 -8.53 3.36
CA GLY A 169 -9.52 -8.88 1.94
C GLY A 169 -10.17 -10.22 1.62
N ASN A 170 -9.87 -10.76 0.44
CA ASN A 170 -10.31 -12.11 0.08
C ASN A 170 -9.59 -13.16 0.95
N SER A 171 -10.33 -13.92 1.77
CA SER A 171 -9.76 -14.92 2.69
C SER A 171 -8.85 -15.93 2.00
N GLN A 172 -9.21 -16.39 0.79
CA GLN A 172 -8.38 -17.35 0.04
C GLN A 172 -7.04 -16.73 -0.39
N TYR A 173 -7.01 -15.43 -0.65
CA TYR A 173 -5.78 -14.72 -0.98
C TYR A 173 -4.88 -14.54 0.25
N LEU A 174 -5.47 -14.24 1.41
CA LEU A 174 -4.73 -14.11 2.67
C LEU A 174 -4.18 -15.47 3.14
N GLU A 175 -4.93 -16.54 2.96
CA GLU A 175 -4.44 -17.91 3.16
C GLU A 175 -3.29 -18.23 2.18
N TRP A 176 -3.41 -17.83 0.91
CA TRP A 176 -2.33 -18.02 -0.05
C TRP A 176 -1.06 -17.24 0.34
N ILE A 177 -1.18 -16.01 0.89
CA ILE A 177 -0.03 -15.28 1.44
C ILE A 177 0.65 -16.11 2.52
N LYS A 178 -0.12 -16.63 3.49
CA LYS A 178 0.40 -17.50 4.53
C LYS A 178 1.14 -18.70 3.92
N ASN A 179 0.50 -19.46 3.04
CA ASN A 179 1.07 -20.70 2.52
C ASN A 179 2.29 -20.48 1.59
N SER A 180 2.40 -19.30 0.98
CA SER A 180 3.50 -18.98 0.05
C SER A 180 4.77 -18.52 0.75
N THR A 181 4.68 -17.97 1.95
CA THR A 181 5.84 -17.49 2.71
C THR A 181 6.37 -18.53 3.70
N LYS A 182 7.61 -18.34 4.19
CA LYS A 182 8.15 -19.15 5.28
C LYS A 182 7.48 -18.82 6.61
N ASP A 183 7.63 -19.73 7.58
CA ASP A 183 7.07 -19.60 8.92
C ASP A 183 7.92 -18.73 9.84
#